data_AF-A0A8X6L0B1-F1
#
_entry.id   AF-A0A8X6L0B1-F1
#
_cell.length_a   1.000
_cell.length_b   1.000
_cell.length_c   1.000
_cell.angle_alpha   90.00
_cell.angle_beta   90.00
_cell.angle_gamma   90.00
#
_symmetry.space_group_name_H-M   'P 1'
#
loop_
_entity.id
_entity.type
_entity.pdbx_description
1 polymer ?
#
loop_
_entity_poly.entity_id
_entity_poly.type
_entity_poly.pdbx_seq_one_letter_code
_entity_poly.pdbx_strand_id
1 'polypeptide(L)'
;MERSSYKYFNSMNLLLRILLFNSNMVSEESDIDAYINQKWFNLNADLEKSVVEKWWNTLKSSYTRPHRKYHTFVHVKRMFTHMDSLINEIQNKDAVSYAIFFHDMAYDPRSQENEDRSVEIFNEFCTESELSKDSPLK
;
A
#
# COMPACT_ATOMS: atom_id res chain seq x y z
N MET A 1 29.58 7.38 7.19
CA MET A 1 28.29 8.10 7.22
C MET A 1 27.91 8.45 5.79
N GLU A 2 26.60 8.47 5.51
CA GLU A 2 25.95 8.78 4.21
C GLU A 2 26.01 7.72 3.09
N ARG A 3 25.12 6.71 3.15
CA ARG A 3 24.59 5.99 1.96
C ARG A 3 23.13 5.48 2.13
N SER A 4 22.34 6.04 3.06
CA SER A 4 20.97 5.54 3.33
C SER A 4 19.86 6.32 2.59
N SER A 5 20.12 7.56 2.19
CA SER A 5 19.11 8.48 1.66
C SER A 5 18.72 8.26 0.19
N TYR A 6 19.49 7.48 -0.59
CA TYR A 6 19.23 7.26 -2.02
C TYR A 6 18.29 6.10 -2.34
N LYS A 7 17.96 5.22 -1.38
CA LYS A 7 17.02 4.10 -1.60
C LYS A 7 15.55 4.53 -1.59
N TYR A 8 15.19 5.54 -0.81
CA TYR A 8 13.83 6.06 -0.69
C TYR A 8 13.45 7.02 -1.84
N PHE A 9 14.44 7.71 -2.41
CA PHE A 9 14.22 8.72 -3.46
C PHE A 9 13.86 8.11 -4.83
N ASN A 10 14.28 6.85 -5.08
CA ASN A 10 13.88 6.11 -6.28
C ASN A 10 12.47 5.50 -6.15
N SER A 11 12.05 5.09 -4.95
CA SER A 11 10.71 4.56 -4.70
C SER A 11 9.62 5.65 -4.72
N MET A 12 9.91 6.88 -4.29
CA MET A 12 8.96 8.01 -4.43
C MET A 12 8.71 8.40 -5.89
N ASN A 13 9.73 8.41 -6.76
CA ASN A 13 9.55 8.66 -8.19
C ASN A 13 8.75 7.57 -8.90
N LEU A 14 8.87 6.33 -8.42
CA LEU A 14 8.08 5.20 -8.91
C LEU A 14 6.62 5.29 -8.44
N LEU A 15 6.39 5.69 -7.18
CA LEU A 15 5.06 5.95 -6.64
C LEU A 15 4.34 7.06 -7.44
N LEU A 16 5.03 8.15 -7.74
CA LEU A 16 4.51 9.24 -8.58
C LEU A 16 4.13 8.78 -9.99
N ARG A 17 4.87 7.84 -10.59
CA ARG A 17 4.53 7.26 -11.91
C ARG A 17 3.34 6.31 -11.84
N ILE A 18 3.22 5.54 -10.75
CA ILE A 18 2.08 4.66 -10.48
C ILE A 18 0.80 5.48 -10.24
N LEU A 19 0.89 6.60 -9.52
CA LEU A 19 -0.24 7.47 -9.18
C LEU A 19 -0.80 8.24 -10.38
N LEU A 20 0.03 8.55 -11.39
CA LEU A 20 -0.34 9.37 -12.55
C LEU A 20 -0.84 8.58 -13.77
N PHE A 21 -0.87 7.24 -13.73
CA PHE A 21 -1.26 6.43 -14.87
C PHE A 21 -2.79 6.23 -14.97
N ASN A 22 -3.38 6.76 -16.04
CA ASN A 22 -4.82 6.70 -16.31
C ASN A 22 -5.08 5.69 -17.44
N SER A 23 -5.45 4.45 -17.09
CA SER A 23 -5.88 3.43 -18.06
C SER A 23 -7.29 2.93 -17.76
N ASN A 24 -8.15 3.00 -18.77
CA ASN A 24 -9.51 2.45 -18.76
C ASN A 24 -9.46 0.92 -18.65
N MET A 25 -9.70 0.39 -17.46
CA MET A 25 -10.14 -0.99 -17.25
C MET A 25 -11.24 -1.00 -16.18
N VAL A 26 -12.36 -1.61 -16.52
CA VAL A 26 -13.48 -1.89 -15.62
C VAL A 26 -13.47 -3.41 -15.39
N SER A 27 -13.09 -3.82 -14.18
CA SER A 27 -13.31 -5.20 -13.68
C SER A 27 -14.45 -5.16 -12.68
N GLU A 28 -15.28 -6.21 -12.62
CA GLU A 28 -16.38 -6.31 -11.65
C GLU A 28 -15.91 -6.20 -10.19
N GLU A 29 -16.70 -5.52 -9.34
CA GLU A 29 -16.32 -5.14 -7.96
C GLU A 29 -16.05 -6.33 -7.03
N SER A 30 -16.75 -7.46 -7.21
CA SER A 30 -16.59 -8.66 -6.37
C SER A 30 -15.19 -9.31 -6.50
N ASP A 31 -14.56 -9.13 -7.65
CA ASP A 31 -13.24 -9.67 -7.98
C ASP A 31 -12.09 -8.80 -7.39
N ILE A 32 -12.40 -7.55 -7.00
CA ILE A 32 -11.41 -6.59 -6.48
C ILE A 32 -11.10 -6.89 -5.01
N ASP A 33 -12.14 -7.07 -4.18
CA ASP A 33 -11.97 -7.38 -2.76
C ASP A 33 -11.16 -8.66 -2.55
N ALA A 34 -11.46 -9.71 -3.32
CA ALA A 34 -10.75 -10.99 -3.27
C ALA A 34 -9.28 -10.85 -3.71
N TYR A 35 -9.02 -10.13 -4.81
CA TYR A 35 -7.66 -9.89 -5.29
C TYR A 35 -6.80 -9.14 -4.27
N ILE A 36 -7.33 -8.05 -3.71
CA ILE A 36 -6.61 -7.21 -2.75
C ILE A 36 -6.40 -7.96 -1.43
N ASN A 37 -7.41 -8.72 -0.98
CA ASN A 37 -7.28 -9.61 0.16
C ASN A 37 -6.14 -10.62 -0.04
N GLN A 38 -6.12 -11.30 -1.18
CA GLN A 38 -5.08 -12.29 -1.48
C GLN A 38 -3.69 -11.66 -1.49
N LYS A 39 -3.52 -10.49 -2.12
CA LYS A 39 -2.24 -9.74 -2.10
C LYS A 39 -1.81 -9.40 -0.67
N TRP A 40 -2.73 -8.97 0.19
CA TRP A 40 -2.44 -8.66 1.60
C TRP A 40 -1.98 -9.88 2.38
N PHE A 41 -2.72 -10.99 2.31
CA PHE A 41 -2.38 -12.20 3.06
C PHE A 41 -1.10 -12.86 2.54
N ASN A 42 -0.82 -12.80 1.24
CA ASN A 42 0.44 -13.31 0.68
C ASN A 42 1.65 -12.48 1.13
N LEU A 43 1.53 -11.15 1.12
CA LEU A 43 2.59 -10.24 1.56
C LEU A 43 2.99 -10.48 3.03
N ASN A 44 2.00 -10.84 3.85
CA ASN A 44 2.13 -10.98 5.29
C ASN A 44 2.11 -12.44 5.78
N ALA A 45 2.39 -13.41 4.90
CA ALA A 45 2.25 -14.83 5.21
C ALA A 45 3.13 -15.32 6.39
N ASP A 46 4.23 -14.61 6.66
CA ASP A 46 5.17 -14.94 7.75
C ASP A 46 4.83 -14.22 9.07
N LEU A 47 3.80 -13.38 9.10
CA LEU A 47 3.43 -12.59 10.28
C LEU A 47 2.36 -13.32 11.11
N GLU A 48 2.19 -12.88 12.35
CA GLU A 48 1.16 -13.41 13.24
C GLU A 48 -0.23 -13.17 12.64
N LYS A 49 -1.00 -14.25 12.50
CA LYS A 49 -2.26 -14.26 11.75
C LYS A 49 -3.29 -13.28 12.30
N SER A 50 -3.44 -13.16 13.62
CA SER A 50 -4.40 -12.26 14.23
C SER A 50 -4.07 -10.78 13.97
N VAL A 51 -2.79 -10.42 13.92
CA VAL A 51 -2.33 -9.10 13.51
C VAL A 51 -2.66 -8.85 12.04
N VAL A 52 -2.39 -9.82 11.15
CA VAL A 52 -2.71 -9.70 9.71
C VAL A 52 -4.21 -9.52 9.47
N GLU A 53 -5.05 -10.29 10.17
CA GLU A 53 -6.52 -10.19 10.07
C GLU A 53 -7.05 -8.87 10.63
N LYS A 54 -6.52 -8.41 11.77
CA LYS A 54 -6.85 -7.10 12.34
C LYS A 54 -6.57 -5.98 11.33
N TRP A 55 -5.38 -5.95 10.77
CA TRP A 55 -4.97 -4.90 9.85
C TRP A 55 -5.66 -4.99 8.49
N TRP A 56 -6.05 -6.19 8.05
CA TRP A 56 -6.95 -6.34 6.91
C TRP A 56 -8.30 -5.64 7.14
N ASN A 57 -8.90 -5.82 8.32
CA ASN A 57 -10.16 -5.15 8.66
C ASN A 57 -9.98 -3.62 8.74
N THR A 58 -8.84 -3.15 9.24
CA THR A 58 -8.48 -1.71 9.25
C THR A 58 -8.36 -1.15 7.83
N LEU A 59 -7.69 -1.86 6.92
CA LEU A 59 -7.59 -1.49 5.50
C LEU A 59 -8.98 -1.45 4.86
N LYS A 60 -9.74 -2.54 4.98
CA LYS A 60 -11.07 -2.67 4.39
C LYS A 60 -11.99 -1.55 4.85
N SER A 61 -12.05 -1.28 6.15
CA SER A 61 -12.88 -0.19 6.70
C SER A 61 -12.43 1.21 6.26
N SER A 62 -11.15 1.41 5.96
CA SER A 62 -10.61 2.70 5.50
C SER A 62 -10.95 2.97 4.04
N TYR A 63 -10.79 1.97 3.16
CA TYR A 63 -11.00 2.11 1.72
C TYR A 63 -12.46 1.92 1.26
N THR A 64 -13.36 1.44 2.13
CA THR A 64 -14.79 1.26 1.83
C THR A 64 -15.69 2.37 2.39
N ARG A 65 -15.12 3.45 2.94
CA ARG A 65 -15.93 4.55 3.51
C ARG A 65 -16.78 5.22 2.42
N PRO A 66 -18.09 5.47 2.66
CA PRO A 66 -19.02 5.96 1.63
C PRO A 66 -18.63 7.28 0.93
N HIS A 67 -17.80 8.11 1.56
CA HIS A 67 -17.35 9.38 1.02
C HIS A 67 -16.07 9.28 0.14
N ARG A 68 -15.43 8.11 0.05
CA ARG A 68 -14.28 7.88 -0.83
C ARG A 68 -14.76 7.44 -2.22
N LYS A 69 -14.79 8.38 -3.17
CA LYS A 69 -15.21 8.09 -4.56
C LYS A 69 -14.09 7.58 -5.48
N TYR A 70 -12.85 7.99 -5.22
CA TYR A 70 -11.71 7.73 -6.13
C TYR A 70 -10.59 6.89 -5.48
N HIS A 71 -10.41 7.01 -4.15
CA HIS A 71 -9.38 6.29 -3.39
C HIS A 71 -9.96 5.06 -2.70
N THR A 72 -10.38 4.09 -3.53
CA THR A 72 -10.96 2.81 -3.11
C THR A 72 -10.02 1.66 -3.47
N PHE A 73 -10.38 0.42 -3.13
CA PHE A 73 -9.62 -0.76 -3.59
C PHE A 73 -9.52 -0.90 -5.10
N VAL A 74 -10.37 -0.22 -5.89
CA VAL A 74 -10.19 -0.09 -7.34
C VAL A 74 -8.85 0.59 -7.67
N HIS A 75 -8.53 1.68 -6.96
CA HIS A 75 -7.27 2.39 -7.14
C HIS A 75 -6.08 1.52 -6.72
N VAL A 76 -6.17 0.87 -5.57
CA VAL A 76 -5.13 -0.05 -5.07
C VAL A 76 -4.87 -1.19 -6.08
N LYS A 77 -5.93 -1.78 -6.67
CA LYS A 77 -5.78 -2.81 -7.72
C LYS A 77 -5.06 -2.28 -8.96
N ARG A 78 -5.35 -1.04 -9.38
CA ARG A 78 -4.66 -0.40 -10.50
C ARG A 78 -3.18 -0.21 -10.21
N MET A 79 -2.83 0.22 -8.99
CA MET A 79 -1.44 0.36 -8.58
C MET A 79 -0.69 -0.98 -8.61
N PHE A 80 -1.31 -2.05 -8.10
CA PHE A 80 -0.72 -3.39 -8.19
C PHE A 80 -0.57 -3.88 -9.63
N THR A 81 -1.56 -3.64 -10.49
CA THR A 81 -1.48 -3.99 -11.92
C THR A 81 -0.33 -3.26 -12.60
N HIS A 82 -0.10 -1.99 -12.25
CA HIS A 82 1.02 -1.22 -12.77
C HIS A 82 2.37 -1.70 -12.21
N MET A 83 2.42 -1.99 -10.91
CA MET A 83 3.59 -2.58 -10.27
C MET A 83 4.00 -3.89 -10.97
N ASP A 84 3.04 -4.74 -11.32
CA ASP A 84 3.27 -5.99 -12.03
C ASP A 84 3.91 -5.74 -13.43
N SER A 85 3.60 -4.62 -14.09
CA SER A 85 4.24 -4.23 -15.37
C SER A 85 5.69 -3.74 -15.23
N LEU A 86 6.07 -3.26 -14.05
CA LEU A 86 7.41 -2.74 -13.73
C LEU A 86 8.22 -3.70 -12.85
N ILE A 87 7.77 -4.95 -12.72
CA ILE A 87 8.26 -5.86 -11.68
C ILE A 87 9.76 -6.17 -11.77
N ASN A 88 10.35 -6.06 -12.96
CA ASN A 88 11.77 -6.27 -13.21
C ASN A 88 12.63 -5.06 -12.82
N GLU A 89 12.01 -3.90 -12.63
CA GLU A 89 12.67 -2.64 -12.23
C GLU A 89 12.59 -2.42 -10.70
N ILE A 90 11.73 -3.19 -10.01
CA ILE A 90 11.48 -3.06 -8.58
C ILE A 90 12.45 -3.92 -7.79
N GLN A 91 13.36 -3.26 -7.06
CA GLN A 91 14.33 -3.94 -6.20
C GLN A 91 13.70 -4.61 -4.99
N ASN A 92 12.71 -3.95 -4.37
CA ASN A 92 12.00 -4.50 -3.22
C ASN A 92 10.49 -4.43 -3.46
N LYS A 93 9.91 -5.59 -3.74
CA LYS A 93 8.49 -5.75 -4.07
C LYS A 93 7.62 -5.61 -2.84
N ASP A 94 8.07 -6.10 -1.70
CA ASP A 94 7.34 -6.03 -0.43
C ASP A 94 7.24 -4.57 0.01
N ALA A 95 8.33 -3.81 -0.11
CA ALA A 95 8.36 -2.38 0.17
C ALA A 95 7.34 -1.58 -0.64
N VAL A 96 7.33 -1.81 -1.96
CA VAL A 96 6.39 -1.13 -2.86
C VAL A 96 4.96 -1.60 -2.57
N SER A 97 4.75 -2.87 -2.24
CA SER A 97 3.42 -3.40 -1.88
C SER A 97 2.88 -2.76 -0.61
N TYR A 98 3.69 -2.60 0.44
CA TYR A 98 3.29 -1.87 1.64
C TYR A 98 2.99 -0.40 1.33
N ALA A 99 3.84 0.26 0.54
CA ALA A 99 3.57 1.63 0.12
C ALA A 99 2.22 1.74 -0.61
N ILE A 100 1.90 0.81 -1.51
CA ILE A 100 0.60 0.76 -2.20
C ILE A 100 -0.56 0.60 -1.20
N PHE A 101 -0.47 -0.30 -0.23
CA PHE A 101 -1.54 -0.48 0.77
C PHE A 101 -1.74 0.75 1.65
N PHE A 102 -0.65 1.40 2.07
CA PHE A 102 -0.70 2.46 3.09
C PHE A 102 -0.74 3.88 2.55
N HIS A 103 -0.42 4.16 1.28
CA HIS A 103 -0.28 5.55 0.77
C HIS A 103 -1.50 6.44 1.06
N ASP A 104 -2.72 5.91 0.95
CA ASP A 104 -3.98 6.62 1.20
C ASP A 104 -4.78 6.04 2.38
N MET A 105 -4.11 5.51 3.40
CA MET A 105 -4.79 5.04 4.60
C MET A 105 -5.51 6.18 5.33
N ALA A 106 -4.88 7.35 5.44
CA ALA A 106 -5.57 8.58 5.82
C ALA A 106 -6.18 9.26 4.57
N TYR A 107 -7.39 9.79 4.71
CA TYR A 107 -8.05 10.52 3.62
C TYR A 107 -8.99 11.57 4.19
N ASP A 108 -8.56 12.81 4.10
CA ASP A 108 -9.39 14.00 4.22
C ASP A 108 -9.10 14.91 3.01
N PRO A 109 -10.05 15.12 2.08
CA PRO A 109 -9.84 15.98 0.91
C PRO A 109 -9.40 17.43 1.22
N ARG A 110 -9.53 17.87 2.48
CA ARG A 110 -9.15 19.21 2.94
C ARG A 110 -7.81 19.25 3.67
N SER A 111 -7.22 18.09 3.98
CA SER A 111 -5.98 17.99 4.73
C SER A 111 -4.77 17.85 3.82
N GLN A 112 -3.68 18.53 4.17
CA GLN A 112 -2.36 18.34 3.56
C GLN A 112 -1.52 17.30 4.32
N GLU A 113 -2.01 16.81 5.46
CA GLU A 113 -1.30 15.90 6.36
C GLU A 113 -1.66 14.43 6.13
N ASN A 114 -2.44 14.12 5.08
CA ASN A 114 -2.87 12.75 4.80
C ASN A 114 -1.69 11.81 4.59
N GLU A 115 -0.66 12.24 3.87
CA GLU A 115 0.52 11.42 3.59
C GLU A 115 1.28 11.09 4.88
N ASP A 116 1.53 12.11 5.72
CA ASP A 116 2.20 11.93 7.02
C ASP A 116 1.39 11.00 7.93
N ARG A 117 0.06 11.18 7.99
CA ARG A 117 -0.81 10.33 8.79
C ARG A 117 -0.87 8.89 8.28
N SER A 118 -0.83 8.69 6.96
CA SER A 118 -0.70 7.37 6.34
C SER A 118 0.60 6.67 6.74
N VAL A 119 1.72 7.41 6.80
CA VAL A 119 3.01 6.90 7.28
C VAL A 119 2.96 6.53 8.77
N GLU A 120 2.31 7.34 9.60
CA GLU A 120 2.10 7.01 11.03
C GLU A 120 1.32 5.71 11.20
N ILE A 121 0.23 5.52 10.44
CA ILE A 121 -0.57 4.28 10.46
C ILE A 121 0.29 3.08 10.04
N PHE A 122 1.16 3.23 9.04
CA PHE A 122 2.10 2.17 8.65
C PHE A 122 3.10 1.83 9.77
N ASN A 123 3.59 2.84 10.50
CA ASN A 123 4.49 2.63 11.63
C ASN A 123 3.81 1.91 12.80
N GLU A 124 2.53 2.18 13.03
CA GLU A 124 1.70 1.44 13.99
C GLU A 124 1.61 -0.05 13.58
N PHE A 125 1.33 -0.33 12.31
CA PHE A 125 1.31 -1.70 11.78
C PHE A 125 2.65 -2.41 11.98
N CYS A 126 3.77 -1.77 11.60
CA CYS A 126 5.10 -2.36 11.76
C CYS A 126 5.44 -2.65 13.22
N THR A 127 5.01 -1.79 14.14
CA THR A 127 5.25 -1.98 15.57
C THR A 127 4.47 -3.18 16.11
N GLU A 128 3.20 -3.34 15.70
CA GLU A 128 2.36 -4.44 16.17
C GLU A 128 2.68 -5.78 15.51
N SER A 129 3.10 -5.77 14.25
CA SER A 129 3.47 -6.98 13.50
C SER A 129 4.91 -7.43 13.73
N GLU A 130 5.68 -6.68 14.54
CA GLU A 130 7.12 -6.89 14.74
C GLU A 130 7.91 -6.87 13.42
N LEU A 131 7.36 -6.22 12.39
CA LEU A 131 8.02 -6.06 11.11
C LEU A 131 9.20 -5.10 11.29
N SER A 132 10.41 -5.65 11.22
CA SER A 132 11.64 -4.92 11.53
C SER A 132 11.73 -3.62 10.73
N LYS A 133 11.77 -2.49 11.45
CA LYS A 133 11.93 -1.14 10.89
C LYS A 133 13.31 -0.93 10.25
N ASP A 134 14.29 -1.76 10.63
CA ASP A 134 15.68 -1.69 10.17
C ASP A 134 16.02 -2.68 9.05
N SER A 135 15.17 -3.69 8.83
CA SER A 135 15.24 -4.46 7.59
C SER A 135 14.64 -3.58 6.50
N PRO A 136 15.30 -3.38 5.35
CA PRO A 136 14.71 -2.67 4.24
C PRO A 136 13.56 -3.52 3.69
N LEU A 137 12.40 -3.53 4.38
CA LEU A 137 11.19 -4.35 4.18
C LEU A 137 11.50 -5.75 3.65
N LYS A 138 11.85 -6.64 4.60
CA LYS A 138 12.55 -7.92 4.45
C LYS A 138 13.95 -7.78 3.83
#